data_AF-A0A4Y2S523-F1
#
_entry.id   AF-A0A4Y2S523-F1
#
_cell.length_a   1.000
_cell.length_b   1.000
_cell.length_c   1.000
_cell.angle_alpha   90.00
_cell.angle_beta   90.00
_cell.angle_gamma   90.00
#
_symmetry.space_group_name_H-M   'P 1'
#
loop_
_entity.id
_entity.type
_entity.pdbx_description
1 polymer ?
#
loop_
_entity_poly.entity_id
_entity_poly.type
_entity_poly.pdbx_seq_one_letter_code
_entity_poly.pdbx_strand_id
1 'polypeptide(L)'
;MVSVDVFQSHHSMVREIQTLSLSHIHIYLRWLRAHVGYIGNECADQLAKEAITKGVPFFLLKALSYLKSEIRSAGLSIWQDGDNGETGCNTSDIVPRVSNKSVGWNREELMFVTGHGPFPSYLQSSNT
;
A
#
# COMPACT_ATOMS: atom_id res chain seq x y z
N MET A 1 19.14 6.94 -14.70
CA MET A 1 17.96 7.38 -15.46
C MET A 1 16.87 6.38 -15.13
N VAL A 2 15.86 6.76 -14.35
CA VAL A 2 14.74 5.85 -14.06
C VAL A 2 13.74 6.06 -15.20
N SER A 3 13.62 5.08 -16.10
CA SER A 3 12.52 5.08 -17.06
C SER A 3 11.22 4.87 -16.29
N VAL A 4 10.24 5.72 -16.54
CA VAL A 4 8.87 5.45 -16.11
C VAL A 4 8.33 4.42 -17.10
N ASP A 5 8.45 3.14 -16.75
CA ASP A 5 7.82 2.09 -17.55
C ASP A 5 6.29 2.34 -17.58
N VAL A 6 5.72 2.35 -18.77
CA VAL A 6 4.29 2.64 -19.00
C VAL A 6 3.47 1.42 -18.59
N PHE A 7 3.32 1.22 -17.29
CA PHE A 7 2.32 0.30 -16.75
C PHE A 7 0.94 0.94 -16.90
N GLN A 8 0.03 0.25 -17.60
CA GLN A 8 -1.33 0.72 -17.83
C GLN A 8 -2.12 0.63 -16.51
N SER A 9 -2.15 1.73 -15.76
CA SER A 9 -2.92 1.80 -14.51
C SER A 9 -4.39 2.11 -14.79
N HIS A 10 -5.30 1.42 -14.10
CA HIS A 10 -6.73 1.73 -14.14
C HIS A 10 -7.08 3.01 -13.35
N HIS A 11 -6.16 3.55 -12.56
CA HIS A 11 -6.39 4.75 -11.76
C HIS A 11 -6.24 6.03 -12.60
N SER A 12 -7.30 6.84 -12.69
CA SER A 12 -7.35 8.05 -13.53
C SER A 12 -6.19 9.01 -13.28
N MET A 13 -5.90 9.29 -12.00
CA MET A 13 -4.81 10.18 -11.60
C MET A 13 -3.42 9.69 -12.06
N VAL A 14 -3.19 8.37 -12.06
CA VAL A 14 -1.90 7.79 -12.49
C VAL A 14 -1.74 7.96 -13.99
N ARG A 15 -2.82 7.76 -14.76
CA ARG A 15 -2.82 7.97 -16.21
C ARG A 15 -2.56 9.43 -16.58
N GLU A 16 -3.15 10.38 -15.84
CA GLU A 16 -2.90 11.81 -16.05
C GLU A 16 -1.44 12.17 -15.81
N ILE A 17 -0.86 11.71 -14.69
CA ILE A 17 0.56 11.94 -14.37
C ILE A 17 1.46 11.31 -15.44
N GLN A 18 1.18 10.08 -15.88
CA GLN A 18 1.91 9.43 -16.96
C GLN A 18 1.82 10.23 -18.27
N THR A 19 0.64 10.72 -18.63
CA THR A 19 0.43 11.51 -19.85
C THR A 19 1.21 12.83 -19.81
N LEU A 20 1.20 13.53 -18.66
CA LEU A 20 1.96 14.77 -18.46
C LEU A 20 3.47 14.53 -18.50
N SER A 21 3.92 13.40 -17.95
CA SER A 21 5.33 13.00 -17.99
C SER A 21 5.79 12.66 -19.40
N LEU A 22 4.94 12.05 -20.22
CA LEU A 22 5.27 11.68 -21.61
C LEU A 22 5.26 12.89 -22.56
N SER A 23 4.47 13.93 -22.27
CA SER A 23 4.48 15.16 -23.07
C SER A 23 5.71 16.06 -22.83
N HIS A 24 6.46 15.84 -21.74
CA HIS A 24 7.65 16.60 -21.38
C HIS A 24 8.88 15.69 -21.32
N ILE A 25 9.67 15.66 -22.39
CA ILE A 25 10.76 14.68 -22.61
C ILE A 25 11.98 14.88 -21.67
N HIS A 26 12.05 15.97 -20.89
CA HIS A 26 13.20 16.30 -20.03
C HIS A 26 12.83 16.58 -18.57
N ILE A 27 12.20 15.62 -17.88
CA ILE A 27 11.96 15.68 -16.44
C ILE A 27 13.01 14.84 -15.71
N TYR A 28 13.72 15.46 -14.75
CA TYR A 28 14.62 14.74 -13.84
C TYR A 28 13.97 14.58 -12.48
N LEU A 29 13.69 13.34 -12.10
CA LEU A 29 13.16 13.00 -10.79
C LEU A 29 14.30 12.66 -9.83
N ARG A 30 14.28 13.27 -8.64
CA ARG A 30 15.17 12.94 -7.53
C ARG A 30 14.35 12.85 -6.26
N TRP A 31 14.63 11.83 -5.45
CA TRP A 31 14.08 11.73 -4.11
C TRP A 31 14.98 12.47 -3.13
N LEU A 32 14.39 13.35 -2.31
CA LEU A 32 15.07 14.07 -1.26
C LEU A 32 14.40 13.75 0.08
N ARG A 33 15.21 13.70 1.14
CA ARG A 33 14.71 13.47 2.49
C ARG A 33 14.00 14.72 3.01
N ALA A 34 12.81 14.54 3.57
CA ALA A 34 12.05 15.64 4.19
C ALA A 34 12.69 16.11 5.50
N HIS A 35 12.49 17.40 5.83
CA HIS A 35 12.89 18.04 7.11
C HIS A 35 14.40 18.01 7.42
N VAL A 36 15.24 18.20 6.39
CA VAL A 36 16.72 18.21 6.53
C VAL A 36 17.32 19.58 6.18
N GLY A 37 16.53 20.66 6.10
CA GLY A 37 17.04 22.01 5.81
C GLY A 37 17.10 22.36 4.31
N TYR A 38 16.56 21.54 3.41
CA TYR A 38 16.52 21.87 1.98
C TYR A 38 15.44 22.92 1.71
N ILE A 39 15.86 24.17 1.50
CA ILE A 39 14.99 25.35 1.35
C ILE A 39 13.83 25.12 0.36
N GLY A 40 14.11 24.58 -0.83
CA GLY A 40 13.07 24.35 -1.83
C GLY A 40 12.03 23.30 -1.40
N ASN A 41 12.47 22.23 -0.74
CA ASN A 41 11.59 21.18 -0.22
C ASN A 41 10.77 21.68 0.99
N GLU A 42 11.39 22.46 1.87
CA GLU A 42 10.72 23.06 3.04
C GLU A 42 9.71 24.12 2.64
N CYS A 43 10.03 24.94 1.64
CA CYS A 43 9.09 25.89 1.06
C CYS A 43 7.89 25.16 0.44
N ALA A 44 8.13 24.09 -0.34
CA ALA A 44 7.05 23.28 -0.90
C ALA A 44 6.16 22.63 0.18
N ASP A 45 6.76 22.10 1.25
CA ASP A 45 6.03 21.53 2.39
C ASP A 45 5.19 22.60 3.13
N GLN A 46 5.75 23.78 3.34
CA GLN A 46 5.04 24.90 3.96
C GLN A 46 3.85 25.36 3.09
N LEU A 47 4.04 25.47 1.77
CA LEU A 47 2.96 25.80 0.83
C LEU A 47 1.86 24.73 0.82
N ALA A 48 2.23 23.44 0.88
CA ALA A 48 1.25 22.35 0.98
C ALA A 48 0.45 22.43 2.28
N LYS A 49 1.09 22.71 3.41
CA LYS A 49 0.42 22.93 4.71
C LYS A 49 -0.55 24.12 4.66
N GLU A 50 -0.13 25.22 4.05
CA GLU A 50 -1.01 26.38 3.85
C GLU A 50 -2.18 26.10 2.92
N ALA A 51 -1.99 25.28 1.89
CA ALA A 51 -3.08 24.88 1.00
C ALA A 51 -4.15 24.06 1.73
N ILE A 52 -3.74 23.20 2.67
CA ILE A 52 -4.67 22.42 3.50
C ILE A 52 -5.47 23.34 4.45
N THR A 53 -4.85 24.38 5.00
CA THR A 53 -5.54 25.31 5.92
C THR A 53 -6.44 26.32 5.21
N LYS A 54 -6.11 26.68 3.95
CA LYS A 54 -6.92 27.57 3.10
C LYS A 54 -8.03 26.83 2.34
N GLY A 55 -8.04 25.50 2.35
CA GLY A 55 -9.07 24.69 1.70
C GLY A 55 -10.42 24.73 2.42
N VAL A 56 -11.49 24.33 1.73
CA VAL A 56 -12.79 24.12 2.36
C VAL A 56 -12.66 22.95 3.33
N PRO A 57 -12.98 23.11 4.63
CA PRO A 57 -12.92 22.01 5.58
C PRO A 57 -13.80 20.86 5.08
N PHE A 58 -13.18 19.71 4.78
CA PHE A 58 -13.92 18.51 4.50
C PHE A 58 -14.47 17.97 5.82
N PHE A 59 -15.72 18.32 6.10
CA PHE A 59 -16.42 17.75 7.25
C PHE A 59 -16.74 16.30 6.93
N LEU A 60 -16.09 15.39 7.64
CA LEU A 60 -16.51 14.00 7.66
C LEU A 60 -17.92 13.96 8.24
N LEU A 61 -18.92 13.69 7.39
CA LEU A 61 -20.32 13.53 7.79
C LEU A 61 -20.50 12.39 8.82
N LYS A 62 -19.52 11.50 8.92
CA LYS A 62 -19.49 10.33 9.79
C LYS A 62 -18.25 10.38 10.67
N ALA A 63 -18.38 9.93 11.92
CA ALA A 63 -17.26 9.87 12.83
C ALA A 63 -16.09 9.05 12.26
N LEU A 64 -14.85 9.43 12.60
CA LEU A 64 -13.65 8.69 12.19
C LEU A 64 -13.71 7.21 12.58
N SER A 65 -14.34 6.88 13.70
CA SER A 65 -14.56 5.49 14.13
C SER A 65 -15.39 4.69 13.14
N TYR A 66 -16.44 5.31 12.57
CA TYR A 66 -17.28 4.69 11.56
C TYR A 66 -16.51 4.47 10.26
N LEU A 67 -15.74 5.46 9.78
CA LEU A 67 -14.92 5.26 8.58
C LEU A 67 -13.89 4.14 8.78
N LYS A 68 -13.25 4.10 9.95
CA LYS A 68 -12.32 3.02 10.32
C LYS A 68 -13.02 1.65 10.33
N SER A 69 -14.26 1.55 10.82
CA SER A 69 -15.00 0.29 10.81
C SER A 69 -15.37 -0.14 9.39
N GLU A 70 -15.77 0.79 8.52
CA GLU A 70 -16.09 0.50 7.12
C GLU A 70 -14.87 -0.01 6.36
N ILE A 71 -13.71 0.67 6.47
CA ILE A 71 -12.47 0.25 5.82
C ILE A 71 -12.05 -1.14 6.32
N ARG A 72 -12.16 -1.38 7.63
CA ARG A 72 -11.82 -2.67 8.22
C ARG A 72 -12.76 -3.77 7.75
N SER A 73 -14.05 -3.49 7.64
CA SER A 73 -15.06 -4.42 7.13
C SER A 73 -14.82 -4.74 5.65
N ALA A 74 -14.54 -3.73 4.83
CA ALA A 74 -14.22 -3.91 3.42
C ALA A 74 -12.94 -4.73 3.22
N GLY A 75 -11.89 -4.44 3.99
CA GLY A 75 -10.65 -5.22 3.95
C GLY A 75 -10.85 -6.69 4.34
N LEU A 76 -11.70 -6.97 5.33
CA LEU A 76 -12.08 -8.34 5.68
C LEU A 76 -12.85 -9.03 4.54
N SER A 77 -13.80 -8.33 3.90
CA SER A 77 -14.55 -8.88 2.76
C SER A 77 -13.62 -9.24 1.61
N ILE A 78 -12.76 -8.30 1.20
CA ILE A 78 -11.79 -8.52 0.10
C ILE A 78 -10.87 -9.70 0.41
N TRP A 79 -10.43 -9.81 1.67
CA TRP A 79 -9.61 -10.95 2.09
C TRP A 79 -10.37 -12.27 2.01
N GLN A 80 -11.63 -12.30 2.46
CA GLN A 80 -12.48 -13.50 2.43
C GLN A 80 -12.87 -13.88 1.00
N ASP A 81 -13.02 -12.91 0.11
CA ASP A 81 -13.35 -13.11 -1.30
C ASP A 81 -12.12 -13.54 -2.14
N GLY A 82 -10.91 -13.51 -1.57
CA GLY A 82 -9.63 -13.73 -2.25
C GLY A 82 -9.27 -15.17 -2.63
N ASP A 83 -10.22 -16.11 -2.65
CA ASP A 83 -9.96 -17.56 -2.81
C ASP A 83 -10.01 -18.08 -4.28
N ASN A 84 -9.55 -17.29 -5.26
CA ASN A 84 -9.64 -17.67 -6.68
C ASN A 84 -8.31 -17.57 -7.46
N GLY A 85 -7.17 -17.45 -6.79
CA GLY A 85 -5.86 -17.46 -7.45
C GLY A 85 -5.14 -18.80 -7.29
N GLU A 86 -4.89 -19.52 -8.38
CA GLU A 86 -4.14 -20.79 -8.41
C GLU A 86 -2.69 -20.70 -7.86
N THR A 87 -2.21 -19.51 -7.53
CA THR A 87 -0.85 -19.27 -7.02
C THR A 87 -0.86 -18.88 -5.55
N GLY A 88 -1.00 -19.89 -4.69
CA GLY A 88 -0.23 -20.00 -3.45
C GLY A 88 -0.48 -18.95 -2.36
N CYS A 89 -1.55 -19.13 -1.59
CA CYS A 89 -1.58 -18.67 -0.20
C CYS A 89 -2.19 -19.75 0.70
N ASN A 90 -1.38 -20.66 1.24
CA ASN A 90 -1.81 -21.68 2.22
C ASN A 90 -2.41 -21.07 3.50
N THR A 91 -2.38 -19.74 3.65
CA THR A 91 -2.96 -19.02 4.78
C THR A 91 -4.49 -19.14 4.80
N SER A 92 -5.18 -19.21 3.64
CA SER A 92 -6.64 -19.41 3.59
C SER A 92 -7.03 -20.82 4.06
N ASP A 93 -6.23 -21.85 3.75
CA ASP A 93 -6.45 -23.22 4.26
C ASP A 93 -6.31 -23.31 5.78
N ILE A 94 -5.37 -22.55 6.35
CA ILE A 94 -5.06 -22.57 7.79
C ILE A 94 -6.01 -21.67 8.58
N VAL A 95 -6.40 -20.52 8.01
CA VAL A 95 -7.34 -19.56 8.62
C VAL A 95 -8.44 -19.24 7.63
N PRO A 96 -9.40 -20.14 7.39
CA PRO A 96 -10.46 -19.94 6.39
C PRO A 96 -11.38 -18.76 6.70
N ARG A 97 -11.35 -18.25 7.93
CA ARG A 97 -12.16 -17.10 8.34
C ARG A 97 -11.39 -16.18 9.26
N VAL A 98 -10.86 -15.11 8.70
CA VAL A 98 -10.23 -14.03 9.45
C VAL A 98 -11.27 -13.19 10.21
N SER A 99 -10.83 -12.67 11.35
CA SER A 99 -11.63 -11.75 12.16
C SER A 99 -10.78 -10.58 12.62
N ASN A 100 -11.45 -9.57 13.18
CA ASN A 100 -10.80 -8.40 13.75
C ASN A 100 -10.15 -8.64 15.12
N LYS A 101 -10.23 -9.86 15.64
CA LYS A 101 -9.59 -10.23 16.91
C LYS A 101 -8.19 -10.76 16.62
N SER A 102 -7.21 -10.34 17.41
CA SER A 102 -5.89 -10.98 17.39
C SER A 102 -6.06 -12.45 17.72
N VAL A 103 -5.55 -13.32 16.86
CA VAL A 103 -5.40 -14.73 17.20
C VAL A 103 -4.22 -14.80 18.16
N GLY A 104 -4.34 -15.56 19.25
CA GLY A 104 -3.32 -15.66 20.31
C GLY A 104 -2.06 -16.42 19.89
N TRP A 105 -1.63 -16.28 18.64
CA TRP A 105 -0.49 -16.97 18.07
C TRP A 105 0.81 -16.36 18.56
N ASN A 106 1.78 -17.21 18.86
CA ASN A 106 3.14 -16.78 19.11
C ASN A 106 3.87 -16.44 17.78
N ARG A 107 5.08 -15.92 17.90
CA ARG A 107 5.86 -15.46 16.74
C ARG A 107 6.20 -16.61 15.80
N GLU A 108 6.51 -17.77 16.36
CA GLU A 108 6.92 -18.97 15.65
C GLU A 108 5.76 -19.55 14.82
N GLU A 109 4.56 -19.60 15.40
CA GLU A 109 3.31 -20.00 14.74
C GLU A 109 2.97 -19.05 13.59
N LEU A 110 3.08 -17.73 13.80
CA LEU A 110 2.83 -16.74 12.76
C LEU A 110 3.82 -16.90 11.60
N MET A 111 5.11 -17.09 11.91
CA MET A 111 6.16 -17.31 10.93
C MET A 111 5.94 -18.59 10.13
N PHE A 112 5.50 -19.66 10.78
CA PHE A 112 5.20 -20.94 10.13
C PHE A 112 4.00 -20.83 9.17
N VAL A 113 2.89 -20.24 9.62
CA VAL A 113 1.65 -20.14 8.83
C VAL A 113 1.78 -19.18 7.66
N THR A 114 2.41 -18.02 7.87
CA THR A 114 2.63 -17.03 6.81
C THR A 114 3.76 -17.42 5.86
N GLY A 115 4.46 -18.51 6.16
CA GLY A 115 5.61 -18.94 5.39
C GLY A 115 6.82 -17.99 5.46
N HIS A 116 6.86 -17.13 6.48
CA HIS A 116 7.93 -16.18 6.68
C HIS A 116 8.78 -16.63 7.88
N GLY A 117 9.87 -17.34 7.62
CA GLY A 117 10.81 -17.75 8.65
C GLY A 117 11.99 -18.54 8.06
N PRO A 118 13.03 -18.83 8.85
CA PRO A 118 14.17 -19.64 8.41
C PRO A 118 13.79 -21.13 8.31
N PHE A 119 12.73 -21.44 7.57
CA PHE A 119 12.28 -22.81 7.32
C PHE A 119 12.98 -23.37 6.07
N PRO A 120 13.63 -24.54 6.15
CA PRO A 120 14.37 -25.12 5.03
C PRO A 120 13.53 -25.42 3.78
N SER A 121 12.20 -25.51 3.90
CA SER A 121 11.27 -25.84 2.81
C SER A 121 11.31 -24.85 1.64
N TYR A 122 11.75 -23.60 1.86
CA TYR A 122 11.90 -22.60 0.79
C TYR A 122 13.12 -22.82 -0.11
N LEU A 123 14.10 -23.62 0.33
CA LEU A 123 15.36 -23.83 -0.39
C LEU A 123 15.32 -25.02 -1.36
N GLN A 124 14.20 -25.76 -1.40
CA GLN A 124 14.11 -27.03 -2.12
C GLN A 124 13.40 -26.95 -3.49
N SER A 125 13.05 -25.75 -3.97
CA SER A 125 12.42 -25.55 -5.30
C SER A 125 13.37 -25.02 -6.38
N SER A 126 14.66 -24.85 -6.10
CA SER A 126 15.65 -24.40 -7.08
C SER A 126 16.54 -25.52 -7.64
N ASN A 127 16.04 -26.76 -7.70
CA ASN A 127 16.65 -27.85 -8.47
C ASN A 127 15.57 -28.81 -8.98
N THR A 128 14.97 -28.52 -10.13
CA THR A 128 14.66 -29.45 -11.24
C THR A 128 14.25 -28.62 -12.45
#